data_AF-A0A955FKH9-F1
#
_entry.id   AF-A0A955FKH9-F1
#
_cell.length_a   1.000
_cell.length_b   1.000
_cell.length_c   1.000
_cell.angle_alpha   90.00
_cell.angle_beta   90.00
_cell.angle_gamma   90.00
#
_symmetry.space_group_name_H-M   'P 1'
#
loop_
_entity.id
_entity.type
_entity.pdbx_description
1 polymer ?
#
loop_
_entity_poly.entity_id
_entity_poly.type
_entity_poly.pdbx_seq_one_letter_code
_entity_poly.pdbx_strand_id
1 'polypeptide(L)'
;VLSGRELIISALAIFITNIIVFALWYWEIDSPGLTGRKWSIHHKDFQFTQQDMPNEFPNWQPTFIDYIYLSITNAINFAPADSKPITSQAKMLMGTQALVSVFTLALILARSVSILN
;
A
#
# COMPACT_ATOMS: atom_id res chain seq x y z
N VAL A 1 16.76 28.45 -1.00
CA VAL A 1 17.32 27.09 -1.10
C VAL A 1 16.68 26.29 0.02
N LEU A 2 15.80 25.32 -0.29
CA LEU A 2 15.21 24.45 0.73
C LEU A 2 16.35 23.68 1.41
N SER A 3 16.42 23.73 2.75
CA SER A 3 17.45 22.99 3.48
C SER A 3 17.27 21.49 3.25
N GLY A 4 18.36 20.71 3.24
CA GLY A 4 18.27 19.24 3.07
C GLY A 4 17.31 18.57 4.07
N ARG A 5 17.15 19.16 5.26
CA ARG A 5 16.18 18.72 6.27
C ARG A 5 14.72 18.96 5.85
N GLU A 6 14.39 20.12 5.28
CA GLU A 6 13.04 20.41 4.77
C GLU A 6 12.67 19.51 3.60
N LEU A 7 13.66 19.16 2.77
CA LEU A 7 13.46 18.25 1.64
C LEU A 7 13.14 16.84 2.12
N ILE A 8 13.87 16.32 3.12
CA ILE A 8 13.62 15.00 3.72
C ILE A 8 12.25 14.97 4.41
N ILE A 9 11.88 16.02 5.15
CA ILE A 9 10.57 16.10 5.81
C ILE A 9 9.44 16.10 4.78
N SER A 10 9.58 16.88 3.70
CA SER A 10 8.58 16.95 2.63
C SER A 10 8.45 15.62 1.91
N ALA A 11 9.57 14.97 1.62
CA ALA A 11 9.62 13.64 1.03
C ALA A 11 8.94 12.59 1.91
N LEU A 12 9.21 12.60 3.22
CA LEU A 12 8.58 11.70 4.17
C LEU A 12 7.06 11.94 4.24
N ALA A 13 6.62 13.20 4.21
CA ALA A 13 5.20 13.55 4.20
C ALA A 13 4.48 13.04 2.93
N ILE A 14 5.11 13.18 1.76
CA ILE A 14 4.58 12.63 0.49
C ILE A 14 4.50 11.11 0.57
N PHE A 15 5.54 10.47 1.09
CA PHE A 15 5.60 9.02 1.24
C PHE A 15 4.51 8.47 2.17
N ILE A 16 4.32 9.09 3.34
CA ILE A 16 3.25 8.72 4.29
C ILE A 16 1.88 8.95 3.67
N THR A 17 1.67 10.07 2.97
CA THR A 17 0.41 10.37 2.29
C THR A 17 0.09 9.31 1.23
N ASN A 18 1.09 8.90 0.45
CA ASN A 18 0.96 7.84 -0.54
C ASN A 18 0.48 6.53 0.10
N ILE A 19 1.09 6.12 1.22
CA ILE A 19 0.67 4.93 1.98
C ILE A 19 -0.80 5.05 2.42
N ILE A 20 -1.18 6.17 3.03
CA ILE A 20 -2.55 6.35 3.55
C ILE A 20 -3.59 6.30 2.42
N VAL A 21 -3.33 7.01 1.31
CA VAL A 21 -4.24 7.06 0.16
C VAL A 21 -4.43 5.68 -0.46
N PHE A 22 -3.34 4.94 -0.68
CA PHE A 22 -3.44 3.60 -1.26
C PHE A 22 -4.04 2.57 -0.29
N ALA A 23 -3.77 2.68 1.01
CA ALA A 23 -4.43 1.84 2.02
C ALA A 23 -5.95 2.04 2.00
N LEU A 24 -6.43 3.29 1.90
CA LEU A 24 -7.85 3.61 1.77
C LEU A 24 -8.43 3.04 0.47
N TRP A 25 -7.73 3.16 -0.66
CA TRP A 25 -8.18 2.57 -1.92
C TRP A 25 -8.24 1.05 -1.86
N TYR A 26 -7.26 0.37 -1.27
CA TYR A 26 -7.31 -1.08 -1.10
C TYR A 26 -8.46 -1.52 -0.23
N TRP A 27 -8.73 -0.79 0.85
CA TRP A 27 -9.85 -1.07 1.73
C TRP A 27 -11.21 -0.85 1.04
N GLU A 28 -11.34 0.18 0.21
CA GLU A 28 -12.57 0.50 -0.52
C GLU A 28 -12.90 -0.53 -1.60
N ILE A 29 -11.90 -1.09 -2.29
CA ILE A 29 -12.16 -2.09 -3.34
C ILE A 29 -12.49 -3.46 -2.75
N ASP A 30 -11.75 -3.90 -1.72
CA ASP A 30 -11.73 -5.31 -1.29
C ASP A 30 -12.64 -5.61 -0.09
N SER A 31 -12.91 -4.60 0.74
CA SER A 31 -13.68 -4.75 1.98
C SER A 31 -14.97 -3.92 1.90
N PRO A 32 -15.78 -3.81 2.97
CA PRO A 32 -16.98 -2.98 2.94
C PRO A 32 -16.74 -1.54 2.49
N GLY A 33 -15.49 -1.08 2.52
CA GLY A 33 -15.12 0.30 2.31
C GLY A 33 -15.82 1.23 3.29
N LEU A 34 -15.85 2.50 2.94
CA LEU A 34 -16.72 3.50 3.55
C LEU A 34 -18.19 3.33 3.12
N THR A 35 -18.42 2.59 2.03
CA THR A 35 -19.73 2.40 1.39
C THR A 35 -20.58 1.27 2.00
N GLY A 36 -20.05 0.52 2.97
CA GLY A 36 -20.80 -0.48 3.74
C GLY A 36 -21.12 -1.76 2.97
N ARG A 37 -20.32 -2.11 1.96
CA ARG A 37 -20.50 -3.36 1.20
C ARG A 37 -20.35 -4.58 2.11
N LYS A 38 -21.20 -5.61 1.99
CA LYS A 38 -20.92 -6.85 2.73
C LYS A 38 -19.70 -7.52 2.11
N TRP A 39 -18.62 -7.59 2.87
CA TRP A 39 -17.44 -8.39 2.51
C TRP A 39 -17.84 -9.84 2.26
N SER A 40 -17.30 -10.44 1.21
CA SER A 40 -17.57 -11.83 0.85
C SER A 40 -16.28 -12.54 0.48
N ILE A 41 -16.05 -13.69 1.10
CA ILE A 41 -14.90 -14.55 0.82
C ILE A 41 -14.84 -15.01 -0.66
N HIS A 42 -15.97 -14.97 -1.38
CA HIS A 42 -16.07 -15.33 -2.80
C HIS A 42 -15.86 -14.15 -3.75
N HIS A 43 -15.98 -12.91 -3.28
CA HIS A 43 -15.82 -11.69 -4.07
C HIS A 43 -14.77 -10.80 -3.39
N LYS A 44 -13.51 -11.19 -3.51
CA LYS A 44 -12.35 -10.51 -2.94
C LYS A 44 -11.38 -10.08 -4.03
N ASP A 45 -10.82 -8.89 -3.86
CA ASP A 45 -9.81 -8.27 -4.70
C ASP A 45 -8.39 -8.62 -4.23
N PHE A 46 -8.21 -8.86 -2.93
CA PHE A 46 -6.97 -9.34 -2.32
C PHE A 46 -7.17 -10.68 -1.60
N GLN A 47 -6.20 -11.58 -1.76
CA GLN A 47 -6.11 -12.83 -1.01
C GLN A 47 -5.00 -12.74 0.02
N PHE A 48 -5.38 -12.64 1.29
CA PHE A 48 -4.46 -12.66 2.42
C PHE A 48 -4.13 -14.10 2.82
N THR A 49 -2.91 -14.37 3.29
CA THR A 49 -2.45 -15.71 3.69
C THR A 49 -3.30 -16.33 4.80
N GLN A 50 -3.84 -15.53 5.73
CA GLN A 50 -4.72 -15.98 6.81
C GLN A 50 -6.00 -16.65 6.26
N GLN A 51 -6.45 -16.29 5.05
CA GLN A 51 -7.62 -16.91 4.41
C GLN A 51 -7.33 -18.32 3.90
N ASP A 52 -6.06 -18.67 3.67
CA ASP A 52 -5.65 -20.01 3.23
C ASP A 52 -5.46 -20.97 4.43
N MET A 53 -5.59 -20.47 5.66
CA MET A 53 -5.43 -21.21 6.92
C MET A 53 -6.73 -21.28 7.75
N PRO A 54 -7.83 -21.87 7.21
CA PRO A 54 -9.13 -21.86 7.87
C PRO A 54 -9.15 -22.61 9.21
N ASN A 55 -8.22 -23.55 9.43
CA ASN A 55 -8.10 -24.28 10.69
C ASN A 55 -7.53 -23.42 11.83
N GLU A 56 -6.70 -22.43 11.50
CA GLU A 56 -6.08 -21.52 12.47
C GLU A 56 -6.90 -20.22 12.61
N PHE A 57 -7.55 -19.78 11.53
CA PHE A 57 -8.25 -18.51 11.42
C PHE A 57 -9.68 -18.64 10.84
N PRO A 58 -10.60 -19.34 11.51
CA PRO A 58 -11.89 -19.76 10.92
C PRO A 58 -12.87 -18.62 10.62
N ASN A 59 -12.78 -17.47 11.29
CA ASN A 59 -13.66 -16.30 11.10
C ASN A 59 -12.87 -15.04 10.73
N TRP A 60 -11.69 -15.22 10.12
CA TRP A 60 -10.85 -14.08 9.81
C TRP A 60 -11.44 -13.25 8.67
N GLN A 61 -11.40 -11.95 8.86
CA GLN A 61 -11.82 -10.94 7.90
C GLN A 61 -10.74 -9.84 7.88
N PRO A 62 -10.43 -9.29 6.70
CA PRO A 62 -9.46 -8.21 6.59
C PRO A 62 -9.99 -6.95 7.28
N THR A 63 -9.15 -6.33 8.09
CA THR A 63 -9.41 -5.05 8.75
C THR A 63 -8.67 -3.93 8.03
N PHE A 64 -9.01 -2.67 8.32
CA PHE A 64 -8.30 -1.52 7.75
C PHE A 64 -6.77 -1.58 7.98
N ILE A 65 -6.33 -2.13 9.12
CA ILE A 65 -4.91 -2.26 9.44
C ILE A 65 -4.20 -3.22 8.48
N ASP A 66 -4.86 -4.28 8.02
CA ASP A 66 -4.30 -5.22 7.05
C ASP A 66 -4.03 -4.52 5.70
N TYR A 67 -4.89 -3.57 5.31
CA TYR A 67 -4.68 -2.76 4.09
C TYR A 67 -3.61 -1.68 4.25
N ILE A 68 -3.42 -1.12 5.46
CA ILE A 68 -2.26 -0.26 5.75
C ILE A 68 -0.98 -1.07 5.62
N TYR A 69 -0.93 -2.27 6.22
CA TYR A 69 0.24 -3.14 6.12
C TYR A 69 0.54 -3.52 4.67
N LEU A 70 -0.48 -3.87 3.89
CA LEU A 70 -0.36 -4.11 2.46
C LEU A 70 0.19 -2.88 1.71
N SER A 71 -0.32 -1.70 2.00
CA SER A 71 0.14 -0.47 1.38
C SER A 71 1.59 -0.12 1.73
N ILE A 72 1.99 -0.30 2.99
CA ILE A 72 3.37 -0.10 3.45
C ILE A 72 4.32 -1.06 2.74
N THR A 73 3.98 -2.35 2.73
CA THR A 73 4.83 -3.39 2.13
C THR A 73 4.96 -3.19 0.62
N ASN A 74 3.88 -2.85 -0.08
CA ASN A 74 3.93 -2.54 -1.51
C ASN A 74 4.67 -1.24 -1.83
N ALA A 75 4.60 -0.21 -0.96
CA ALA A 75 5.36 1.03 -1.15
C ALA A 75 6.86 0.87 -0.90
N ILE A 76 7.26 0.01 0.04
CA ILE A 76 8.67 -0.19 0.42
C ILE A 76 9.35 -1.24 -0.48
N ASN A 77 8.58 -2.20 -1.02
CA ASN A 77 9.01 -3.22 -1.99
C ASN A 77 10.27 -4.03 -1.58
N PHE A 78 10.43 -4.32 -0.28
CA PHE A 78 11.51 -5.18 0.26
C PHE A 78 11.02 -6.54 0.77
N ALA A 79 9.71 -6.79 0.83
CA ALA A 79 9.15 -8.06 1.33
C ALA A 79 8.17 -8.67 0.31
N PRO A 80 8.10 -10.00 0.18
CA PRO A 80 7.04 -10.66 -0.56
C PRO A 80 5.70 -10.24 0.03
N ALA A 81 4.78 -9.76 -0.81
CA ALA A 81 3.47 -9.36 -0.33
C ALA A 81 2.74 -10.59 0.25
N ASP A 82 2.40 -10.52 1.53
CA ASP A 82 1.56 -11.53 2.22
C ASP A 82 0.10 -11.53 1.69
N SER A 83 -0.19 -10.71 0.68
CA SER A 83 -1.46 -10.71 -0.03
C SER A 83 -1.25 -10.77 -1.55
N LYS A 84 -2.07 -11.58 -2.22
CA LYS A 84 -2.07 -11.72 -3.68
C LYS A 84 -3.20 -10.90 -4.28
N PRO A 85 -2.94 -9.98 -5.24
CA PRO A 85 -4.00 -9.29 -5.96
C PRO A 85 -4.69 -10.25 -6.94
N ILE A 86 -5.99 -10.49 -6.74
CA ILE A 86 -6.77 -11.43 -7.56
C ILE A 86 -7.34 -10.71 -8.79
N THR A 87 -7.97 -9.55 -8.59
CA THR A 87 -8.65 -8.82 -9.66
C THR A 87 -7.70 -7.95 -10.48
N SER A 88 -8.08 -7.65 -11.72
CA SER A 88 -7.31 -6.74 -12.58
C SER A 88 -7.20 -5.33 -12.00
N GLN A 89 -8.22 -4.87 -11.26
CA GLN A 89 -8.20 -3.57 -10.58
C GLN A 89 -7.16 -3.54 -9.46
N ALA A 90 -7.14 -4.56 -8.59
CA ALA A 90 -6.14 -4.71 -7.54
C ALA A 90 -4.71 -4.73 -8.10
N LYS A 91 -4.49 -5.45 -9.23
CA LYS A 91 -3.20 -5.50 -9.93
C LYS A 91 -2.76 -4.14 -10.45
N MET A 92 -3.66 -3.38 -11.07
CA MET A 92 -3.36 -2.03 -11.56
C MET A 92 -3.02 -1.09 -10.40
N LEU A 93 -3.81 -1.10 -9.33
CA LEU A 93 -3.56 -0.26 -8.15
C LEU A 93 -2.23 -0.60 -7.46
N MET A 94 -1.89 -1.88 -7.28
CA MET A 94 -0.58 -2.29 -6.77
C MET A 94 0.55 -1.82 -7.66
N GLY A 95 0.41 -1.98 -8.98
CA GLY A 95 1.39 -1.49 -9.96
C GLY A 95 1.59 0.02 -9.91
N THR A 96 0.50 0.80 -9.83
CA THR A 96 0.56 2.26 -9.73
C THR A 96 1.24 2.70 -8.45
N GLN A 97 0.91 2.10 -7.29
CA GLN A 97 1.56 2.46 -6.04
C GLN A 97 3.06 2.16 -6.07
N ALA A 98 3.46 1.02 -6.65
CA ALA A 98 4.87 0.66 -6.80
C ALA A 98 5.61 1.70 -7.65
N LEU A 99 5.04 2.11 -8.79
CA LEU A 99 5.61 3.16 -9.64
C LEU A 99 5.75 4.49 -8.88
N VAL A 100 4.69 4.94 -8.20
CA VAL A 100 4.72 6.19 -7.41
C VAL A 100 5.81 6.13 -6.34
N SER A 101 5.99 4.99 -5.69
CA SER A 101 6.99 4.80 -4.64
C SER A 101 8.41 4.85 -5.21
N VAL A 102 8.64 4.19 -6.36
CA VAL A 102 9.93 4.26 -7.07
C VAL A 102 10.25 5.68 -7.53
N PHE A 103 9.27 6.40 -8.10
CA PHE A 103 9.47 7.81 -8.49
C PHE A 103 9.78 8.69 -7.28
N THR A 104 9.08 8.49 -6.16
CA THR A 104 9.31 9.23 -4.92
C THR A 104 10.75 9.01 -4.43
N LEU A 105 11.21 7.76 -4.37
CA LEU A 105 12.58 7.43 -3.99
C LEU A 105 13.62 8.01 -4.96
N ALA A 106 13.39 7.88 -6.28
CA ALA A 106 14.28 8.42 -7.30
C ALA A 106 14.43 9.95 -7.20
N LEU A 107 13.33 10.67 -6.96
CA LEU A 107 13.35 12.12 -6.77
C LEU A 107 14.11 12.52 -5.49
N ILE A 108 13.93 11.78 -4.40
CA ILE A 108 14.67 12.01 -3.14
C ILE A 108 16.17 11.82 -3.35
N LEU A 109 16.57 10.75 -4.05
CA LEU A 109 17.97 10.46 -4.33
C LEU A 109 18.58 11.52 -5.26
N ALA A 110 17.90 11.87 -6.36
CA ALA A 110 18.35 12.90 -7.30
C ALA A 110 18.54 14.26 -6.60
N ARG A 111 17.61 14.64 -5.72
CA ARG A 111 17.73 15.88 -4.93
C ARG A 111 18.84 15.80 -3.89
N SER A 112 19.01 14.66 -3.21
CA SER A 112 20.09 14.48 -2.24
C SER A 112 21.46 14.64 -2.89
N VAL A 113 21.66 14.07 -4.08
CA VAL A 113 22.90 14.24 -4.87
C VAL A 113 23.08 15.71 -5.29
N SER A 114 22.02 16.39 -5.74
CA SER A 114 22.07 17.80 -6.11
C SER A 114 22.37 18.76 -4.96
N ILE A 115 22.18 18.36 -3.70
CA ILE A 115 22.49 19.18 -2.51
C ILE A 115 23.92 18.90 -2.02
N LEU A 116 24.47 17.72 -2.32
CA LEU A 116 25.83 17.32 -1.99
C LEU A 116 26.88 17.81 -3.01
N ASN A 117 26.44 18.28 -4.18
CA ASN A 117 27.27 18.77 -5.28
C ASN A 117 27.10 20.29 -5.43
#